data_AF-A0AAV0AV37-F1
#
_entry.id   AF-A0AAV0AV37-F1
#
_cell.length_a   1.000
_cell.length_b   1.000
_cell.length_c   1.000
_cell.angle_alpha   90.00
_cell.angle_beta   90.00
_cell.angle_gamma   90.00
#
_symmetry.space_group_name_H-M   'P 1'
#
loop_
_entity.id
_entity.type
_entity.pdbx_description
1 polymer ?
#
loop_
_entity_poly.entity_id
_entity_poly.type
_entity_poly.pdbx_seq_one_letter_code
_entity_poly.pdbx_strand_id
1 'polypeptide(L)' 'GIYRTVEWSDLMSAHMVPEELIIRGLSEVSNPKGRGLLLVEEMSSEGDLAKGDYTVERVRMA' A
#
# COMPACT_ATOMS: atom_id res chain seq x y z
N GLY A 1 -6.10 -16.14 3.52
CA GLY A 1 -5.61 -16.85 4.72
C GLY A 1 -6.61 -16.71 5.87
N ILE A 2 -6.23 -17.12 7.08
CA ILE A 2 -7.11 -17.17 8.28
C ILE A 2 -7.79 -15.81 8.54
N TYR A 3 -7.02 -14.73 8.48
CA TYR A 3 -7.52 -13.40 8.85
C TYR A 3 -8.50 -12.81 7.84
N ARG A 4 -8.50 -13.26 6.58
CA ARG A 4 -9.37 -12.74 5.51
C ARG A 4 -9.54 -11.21 5.56
N THR A 5 -8.43 -10.47 5.65
CA THR A 5 -8.40 -9.03 5.99
C THR A 5 -9.37 -8.16 5.17
N VAL A 6 -9.52 -8.45 3.87
CA VAL A 6 -10.41 -7.71 2.94
C VAL A 6 -11.90 -7.86 3.30
N GLU A 7 -12.28 -8.88 4.07
CA GLU A 7 -13.67 -9.10 4.47
C GLU A 7 -14.12 -8.10 5.54
N TRP A 8 -13.22 -7.62 6.40
CA TRP A 8 -13.58 -6.79 7.56
C TRP A 8 -12.86 -5.44 7.61
N SER A 9 -11.72 -5.28 6.94
CA SER A 9 -10.97 -4.02 6.95
C SER A 9 -11.43 -3.12 5.82
N ASP A 10 -12.03 -1.98 6.15
CA ASP A 10 -12.42 -0.96 5.16
C ASP A 10 -11.19 -0.31 4.51
N LEU A 11 -10.11 -0.16 5.27
CA LEU A 11 -8.82 0.37 4.84
C LEU A 11 -7.70 -0.61 5.17
N MET A 12 -6.74 -0.73 4.27
CA MET A 12 -5.51 -1.50 4.49
C MET A 12 -4.31 -0.61 4.13
N SER A 13 -3.16 -0.83 4.76
CA SER A 13 -1.91 -0.16 4.37
C SER A 13 -0.97 -1.13 3.66
N ALA A 14 -0.19 -0.62 2.71
CA ALA A 14 0.87 -1.38 2.05
C ALA A 14 2.12 -0.51 1.90
N HIS A 15 3.29 -1.12 2.10
CA HIS A 15 4.56 -0.53 1.70
C HIS A 15 4.84 -0.90 0.25
N MET A 16 5.24 0.08 -0.55
CA MET A 16 5.47 -0.11 -1.99
C MET A 16 6.85 -0.71 -2.31
N VAL A 17 7.37 -1.61 -1.46
CA VAL A 17 8.73 -2.18 -1.59
C VAL A 17 8.94 -2.95 -2.90
N PRO A 18 8.03 -3.84 -3.32
CA PRO A 18 7.89 -4.19 -4.73
C PRO A 18 7.01 -3.13 -5.41
N GLU A 19 7.35 -2.78 -6.65
CA GLU A 19 6.68 -1.82 -7.54
C GLU A 19 5.16 -2.06 -7.73
N GLU A 20 4.53 -1.47 -8.74
CA GLU A 20 3.08 -1.47 -9.04
C GLU A 20 2.32 -2.81 -8.87
N LEU A 21 3.02 -3.95 -8.93
CA LEU A 21 2.47 -5.28 -8.73
C LEU A 21 1.72 -5.45 -7.39
N ILE A 22 2.15 -4.78 -6.32
CA ILE A 22 1.46 -4.91 -5.02
C ILE A 22 0.11 -4.20 -5.02
N ILE A 23 0.04 -3.02 -5.66
CA ILE A 23 -1.19 -2.24 -5.80
C ILE A 23 -2.18 -3.05 -6.64
N ARG A 24 -1.72 -3.59 -7.77
CA ARG A 24 -2.56 -4.37 -8.67
C ARG A 24 -3.12 -5.62 -8.00
N GLY A 25 -2.28 -6.42 -7.35
CA GLY A 25 -2.71 -7.65 -6.67
C GLY A 25 -3.69 -7.37 -5.50
N LEU A 26 -3.47 -6.30 -4.74
CA LEU A 26 -4.39 -5.90 -3.67
C LEU A 26 -5.70 -5.32 -4.22
N SER A 27 -5.63 -4.53 -5.29
CA SER A 27 -6.81 -3.93 -5.95
C SER A 27 -7.75 -4.97 -6.53
N GLU A 28 -7.20 -6.06 -7.08
CA GLU A 28 -7.99 -7.18 -7.63
C GLU A 28 -8.94 -7.81 -6.59
N VAL A 29 -8.54 -7.82 -5.32
CA VAL A 29 -9.35 -8.37 -4.23
C VAL A 29 -10.12 -7.30 -3.45
N SER A 30 -9.62 -6.06 -3.38
CA SER A 30 -10.20 -4.96 -2.59
C SER A 30 -11.30 -4.19 -3.32
N ASN A 31 -11.14 -3.92 -4.62
CA ASN A 31 -12.08 -3.12 -5.41
C ASN A 31 -13.48 -3.73 -5.49
N PRO A 32 -13.65 -5.04 -5.74
CA PRO A 32 -14.97 -5.66 -5.77
C PRO A 32 -15.73 -5.57 -4.44
N LYS A 33 -15.01 -5.33 -3.33
CA LYS A 33 -15.56 -5.18 -1.97
C LYS A 33 -15.60 -3.72 -1.51
N GLY A 34 -15.24 -2.77 -2.36
CA GLY A 34 -15.23 -1.34 -2.05
C GLY A 34 -14.25 -0.97 -0.93
N ARG A 35 -13.09 -1.64 -0.83
CA ARG A 35 -12.08 -1.39 0.21
C ARG A 35 -10.99 -0.46 -0.31
N GLY A 36 -10.52 0.45 0.55
CA GLY A 36 -9.45 1.40 0.25
C GLY A 36 -8.07 0.88 0.65
N LEU A 37 -7.04 1.40 -0.02
CA LEU A 37 -5.63 1.12 0.26
C LEU A 37 -4.90 2.44 0.56
N LEU A 38 -4.07 2.44 1.61
CA LEU A 38 -3.16 3.52 1.97
C LEU A 38 -1.73 3.10 1.67
N LEU A 39 -1.03 3.88 0.86
CA LEU A 39 0.35 3.62 0.51
C LEU A 39 1.26 4.38 1.48
N VAL A 40 2.18 3.65 2.11
CA VAL A 40 3.07 4.20 3.13
C VAL A 40 4.41 4.51 2.50
N GLU A 41 4.63 5.81 2.26
CA GLU A 41 5.75 6.35 1.48
C GLU A 41 6.88 6.96 2.29
N GLU A 42 6.57 7.42 3.50
CA GLU A 42 7.56 7.85 4.48
C GLU A 42 7.18 7.24 5.82
N MET A 43 8.19 6.81 6.56
CA MET A 43 8.05 6.37 7.93
C MET A 43 8.65 7.41 8.87
N SER A 44 8.03 7.57 10.04
CA SER A 44 8.54 8.46 11.09
C SER A 44 9.79 7.91 11.80
N SER A 45 10.26 6.73 11.40
CA SER A 45 11.38 6.00 11.98
C SER A 45 12.72 6.72 11.75
N GLU A 46 13.57 6.75 12.76
CA GLU A 46 14.95 7.22 12.61
C GLU A 46 15.73 6.28 11.67
N GLY A 47 16.39 6.83 10.65
CA GLY A 47 17.11 6.06 9.64
C GLY A 47 16.25 5.55 8.47
N ASP A 48 15.05 6.09 8.27
CA ASP A 48 14.20 5.70 7.13
C ASP A 48 14.93 5.90 5.78
N LEU A 49 14.91 4.82 5.00
CA LEU A 49 15.51 4.72 3.66
C LEU A 49 14.55 5.21 2.57
N ALA A 50 13.27 5.42 2.90
CA ALA A 50 12.24 5.87 1.99
C ALA A 50 12.16 7.40 1.92
N LYS A 51 13.27 8.07 1.53
CA LYS A 51 13.33 9.53 1.43
C LYS A 51 13.72 10.01 0.03
N GLY A 52 13.23 11.19 -0.35
CA GLY A 52 13.62 11.88 -1.58
C GLY A 52 12.93 11.30 -2.82
N ASP A 53 13.70 10.96 -3.86
CA ASP A 53 13.17 10.48 -5.15
C ASP A 53 12.34 9.20 -5.01
N TYR A 54 12.66 8.37 -4.01
CA TYR A 54 11.91 7.16 -3.66
C TYR A 54 10.47 7.44 -3.23
N THR A 55 10.22 8.57 -2.56
CA THR A 55 8.88 8.99 -2.14
C THR A 55 8.11 9.60 -3.32
N VAL A 56 8.80 10.35 -4.20
CA VAL A 56 8.17 11.07 -5.33
C VAL A 56 7.63 10.13 -6.40
N GLU A 57 8.38 9.08 -6.76
CA GLU A 57 7.91 8.09 -7.75
C GLU A 57 6.66 7.37 -7.27
N ARG A 58 6.56 7.11 -5.97
CA ARG A 58 5.49 6.31 -5.41
C ARG A 58 4.22 7.09 -5.11
N VAL A 59 4.34 8.39 -4.79
CA VAL A 59 3.19 9.31 -4.80
C VAL A 59 2.53 9.37 -6.18
N ARG A 60 3.27 9.21 -7.28
CA ARG A 60 2.69 9.17 -8.63
C ARG A 60 1.92 7.88 -8.94
N MET A 61 2.19 6.80 -8.21
CA MET A 61 1.56 5.49 -8.39
C MET A 61 0.29 5.31 -7.54
N ALA A 62 0.06 6.21 -6.58
CA ALA A 62 -1.14 6.28 -5.74
C ALA A 62 -2.30 6.99 -6.46
#